data_AF-A0A947IGX6-F1
#
_entry.id   AF-A0A947IGX6-F1
#
_cell.length_a   1.000
_cell.length_b   1.000
_cell.length_c   1.000
_cell.angle_alpha   90.00
_cell.angle_beta   90.00
_cell.angle_gamma   90.00
#
_symmetry.space_group_name_H-M   'P 1'
#
loop_
_entity.id
_entity.type
_entity.pdbx_description
1 polymer ?
#
loop_
_entity_poly.entity_id
_entity_poly.type
_entity_poly.pdbx_seq_one_letter_code
_entity_poly.pdbx_strand_id
1 'polypeptide(L)'
;MNIGASELLIVALVILLLFGGQRLPDAARAFGRSLAMFRQAMYEVRAGVENAGGDKPPIHPSSTSSTESERTSVTVQPHDAAQPRVSPEPPQSDS
;
A
#
# COMPACT_ATOMS: atom_id res chain seq x y z
N MET A 1 33.65 15.62 24.10
CA MET A 1 32.61 14.69 24.54
C MET A 1 32.13 13.98 23.29
N ASN A 2 32.58 12.75 23.07
CA ASN A 2 32.33 12.05 21.81
C ASN A 2 31.26 11.01 22.09
N ILE A 3 30.07 11.18 21.51
CA ILE A 3 29.06 10.12 21.50
C ILE A 3 29.65 8.98 20.68
N GLY A 4 30.14 7.97 21.39
CA GLY A 4 30.72 6.78 20.82
C GLY A 4 29.68 5.68 20.59
N ALA A 5 30.12 4.58 19.98
CA ALA A 5 29.31 3.39 19.83
C ALA A 5 28.73 2.89 21.18
N SER A 6 29.48 3.06 22.27
CA SER A 6 29.06 2.67 23.62
C SER A 6 27.85 3.45 24.13
N GLU A 7 27.81 4.78 23.98
CA GLU A 7 26.64 5.58 24.39
C GLU A 7 25.42 5.27 23.53
N LEU A 8 25.61 5.08 22.23
CA LEU A 8 24.52 4.72 21.31
C LEU A 8 23.94 3.35 21.68
N LEU A 9 24.76 2.39 22.09
CA LEU A 9 24.33 1.10 22.62
C LEU A 9 23.47 1.24 23.89
N ILE A 10 23.88 2.11 24.82
CA ILE A 10 23.14 2.36 26.06
C ILE A 10 21.77 2.99 25.75
N VAL A 11 21.72 3.99 24.87
CA VAL A 11 20.45 4.61 24.45
C VAL A 11 19.55 3.59 23.76
N ALA A 12 20.10 2.79 22.84
CA ALA A 12 19.38 1.71 22.18
C ALA A 12 18.82 0.70 23.19
N LEU A 13 19.59 0.35 24.23
CA LEU A 13 19.15 -0.55 25.29
C LEU A 13 17.98 0.04 26.09
N VAL A 14 18.03 1.32 26.44
CA VAL A 14 16.91 2.01 27.13
C VAL A 14 15.65 2.00 26.27
N ILE A 15 15.77 2.34 24.98
CA ILE A 15 14.64 2.28 24.03
C ILE A 15 14.12 0.83 23.91
N LEU A 16 15.01 -0.16 23.88
CA LEU A 16 14.63 -1.57 23.83
C LEU A 16 13.90 -2.04 25.08
N LEU A 17 14.21 -1.49 26.25
CA LEU A 17 13.49 -1.77 27.49
C LEU A 17 12.10 -1.12 27.52
N LEU A 18 11.97 0.10 27.00
CA LEU A 18 10.70 0.83 26.90
C LEU A 18 9.74 0.22 25.88
N PHE A 19 10.25 -0.08 24.69
CA PHE A 19 9.43 -0.52 23.55
C PHE A 19 9.51 -2.04 23.32
N GLY A 20 10.57 -2.72 23.76
CA GLY A 20 10.79 -4.14 23.54
C GLY A 20 11.60 -4.46 22.28
N GLY A 21 12.26 -5.62 22.29
CA GLY A 21 13.10 -6.16 21.21
C GLY A 21 12.46 -6.20 19.82
N GLN A 22 11.14 -6.38 19.77
CA GLN A 22 10.39 -6.57 18.52
C GLN A 22 9.78 -5.28 17.96
N ARG A 23 9.50 -4.26 18.79
CA ARG A 23 8.81 -3.05 18.34
C ARG A 23 9.72 -2.10 17.57
N LEU A 24 10.97 -1.94 18.00
CA LEU A 24 11.94 -1.07 17.35
C LEU A 24 12.27 -1.51 15.90
N PRO A 25 12.60 -2.79 15.61
CA PRO A 25 12.85 -3.22 14.24
C PRO A 25 11.59 -3.17 13.36
N ASP A 26 10.41 -3.41 13.93
CA ASP A 26 9.15 -3.33 13.21
C ASP A 26 8.83 -1.88 12.79
N ALA A 27 8.98 -0.93 13.72
CA ALA A 27 8.87 0.50 13.44
C ALA A 27 9.90 0.93 12.37
N ALA A 28 11.17 0.52 12.52
CA ALA A 28 12.21 0.83 11.54
C ALA A 28 11.90 0.27 10.14
N ARG A 29 11.34 -0.95 10.04
CA ARG A 29 10.90 -1.53 8.77
C ARG A 29 9.73 -0.77 8.15
N ALA A 30 8.76 -0.33 8.95
CA ALA A 30 7.64 0.48 8.48
C ALA A 30 8.11 1.85 7.96
N PHE A 31 8.91 2.57 8.76
CA PHE A 31 9.52 3.85 8.37
C PHE A 31 10.48 3.73 7.18
N GLY A 32 11.23 2.62 7.09
CA GLY A 32 12.14 2.34 5.97
C GLY A 32 11.40 2.19 4.65
N ARG A 33 10.24 1.51 4.64
CA ARG A 33 9.39 1.38 3.45
C ARG A 33 8.80 2.73 3.01
N SER A 34 8.31 3.56 3.95
CA SER A 34 7.79 4.89 3.61
C SER A 34 8.89 5.81 3.08
N LEU A 35 10.10 5.76 3.68
CA LEU A 35 11.24 6.55 3.21
C LEU A 35 11.73 6.07 1.84
N ALA A 36 11.74 4.76 1.57
CA ALA A 36 12.12 4.21 0.27
C ALA A 36 11.19 4.70 -0.85
N MET A 37 9.87 4.64 -0.64
CA MET A 37 8.88 5.16 -1.59
C MET A 37 9.02 6.67 -1.80
N PHE A 38 9.24 7.42 -0.71
CA PHE A 38 9.48 8.86 -0.79
C PHE A 38 10.74 9.19 -1.60
N ARG A 39 11.86 8.49 -1.36
CA ARG A 39 13.10 8.68 -2.11
C ARG A 39 12.93 8.37 -3.60
N GLN A 40 12.17 7.31 -3.94
CA GLN A 40 11.87 6.95 -5.32
C GLN A 40 11.07 8.05 -6.03
N ALA A 41 10.00 8.54 -5.39
CA ALA A 41 9.19 9.64 -5.93
C ALA A 41 10.00 10.92 -6.11
N MET A 42 10.84 11.28 -5.14
CA MET A 42 11.74 12.42 -5.24
C MET A 42 12.76 12.27 -6.38
N TYR A 43 13.26 11.05 -6.61
CA TYR A 43 14.17 10.77 -7.72
C TYR A 43 13.47 10.89 -9.08
N GLU A 44 12.24 10.40 -9.20
CA GLU A 44 11.45 10.50 -10.43
C GLU A 44 11.09 11.96 -10.75
N VAL A 45 10.74 12.77 -9.74
CA VAL A 45 10.51 14.21 -9.92
C VAL A 45 11.79 14.89 -10.40
N ARG A 46 12.94 14.61 -9.76
CA ARG A 46 14.23 15.20 -10.17
C ARG A 46 14.63 14.75 -11.59
N ALA A 47 14.43 13.48 -11.92
CA ALA A 47 14.70 12.92 -13.23
C ALA A 47 13.75 13.48 -14.29
N GLY A 48 12.46 13.69 -13.97
CA GLY A 48 11.47 14.28 -14.88
C GLY A 48 11.70 15.77 -15.15
N VAL A 49 12.24 16.51 -14.17
CA VAL A 49 12.69 17.90 -14.38
C VAL A 49 13.93 17.95 -15.30
N GLU A 50 14.81 16.95 -15.24
CA GLU A 50 15.99 16.86 -16.10
C GLU A 50 15.70 16.23 -17.48
N ASN A 51 14.64 15.42 -17.60
CA ASN A 51 14.23 14.71 -18.82
C ASN A 51 12.88 15.20 -19.37
N ALA A 52 12.57 16.50 -19.27
CA ALA A 52 11.32 17.12 -19.75
C ALA A 52 11.17 17.12 -21.30
N GLY A 53 11.39 15.97 -21.95
CA GLY A 53 11.22 15.73 -23.38
C GLY A 53 10.98 14.27 -23.78
N GLY A 54 10.65 13.35 -22.85
CA GLY A 54 10.39 11.95 -23.22
C GLY A 54 9.35 11.25 -22.35
N ASP A 55 8.20 10.97 -22.95
CA ASP A 55 7.10 10.13 -22.44
C ASP A 55 7.59 8.85 -21.73
N LYS A 56 7.20 8.67 -20.47
CA LYS A 56 7.29 7.36 -19.80
C LYS A 56 5.99 7.06 -19.02
N PRO A 57 5.38 5.87 -19.19
CA PRO A 57 4.09 5.53 -18.58
C PRO A 57 4.16 5.41 -17.05
N PRO A 58 3.05 5.63 -16.32
CA PRO A 58 3.01 5.63 -14.86
C PRO A 58 3.23 4.23 -14.29
N ILE A 59 4.12 4.12 -13.30
CA ILE A 59 4.31 2.89 -12.53
C ILE A 59 3.23 2.82 -11.44
N HIS A 60 2.21 1.98 -11.64
CA HIS A 60 1.27 1.61 -10.58
C HIS A 60 1.98 0.68 -9.57
N PRO A 61 2.13 1.04 -8.28
CA PRO A 61 2.52 0.10 -7.24
C PRO A 61 1.33 -0.77 -6.86
N SER A 62 0.94 -1.69 -7.74
CA SER A 62 0.07 -2.80 -7.33
C SER A 62 0.93 -3.83 -6.59
N SER A 63 0.51 -4.18 -5.37
CA SER A 63 0.95 -5.34 -4.56
C SER A 63 1.89 -5.06 -3.38
N THR A 64 1.37 -4.45 -2.32
CA THR A 64 1.49 -5.01 -0.95
C THR A 64 0.27 -4.54 -0.13
N SER A 65 -0.94 -4.80 -0.64
CA SER A 65 -2.07 -5.02 0.23
C SER A 65 -1.93 -6.45 0.75
N SER A 66 -1.94 -6.58 2.07
CA SER A 66 -2.22 -7.78 2.84
C SER A 66 -2.96 -8.83 2.00
N THR A 67 -2.33 -9.98 1.79
CA THR A 67 -3.05 -11.20 1.44
C THR A 67 -4.00 -11.47 2.59
N GLU A 68 -5.24 -11.06 2.36
CA GLU A 68 -6.49 -11.71 2.72
C GLU A 68 -6.27 -13.23 2.77
N SER A 69 -5.83 -13.71 3.92
CA SER A 69 -5.77 -15.11 4.30
C SER A 69 -6.74 -15.30 5.45
N GLU A 70 -8.02 -15.07 5.17
CA GLU A 70 -9.09 -15.69 5.93
C GLU A 70 -10.04 -16.34 4.92
N ARG A 71 -9.62 -17.51 4.46
CA ARG A 71 -10.47 -18.47 3.77
C ARG A 71 -11.37 -19.14 4.80
N THR A 72 -12.57 -18.60 4.99
CA THR A 72 -13.75 -19.38 5.40
C THR A 72 -14.85 -19.09 4.37
N SER A 73 -14.81 -19.76 3.21
CA SER A 73 -15.66 -20.93 2.95
C SER A 73 -17.14 -20.71 3.29
N VAL A 74 -17.88 -19.99 2.43
CA VAL A 74 -19.22 -20.42 2.02
C VAL A 74 -19.34 -20.25 0.51
N THR A 75 -19.25 -21.40 -0.15
CA THR A 75 -19.76 -21.69 -1.48
C THR A 75 -21.19 -21.17 -1.64
N VAL A 76 -21.41 -20.20 -2.52
CA VAL A 76 -22.67 -20.09 -3.26
C VAL A 76 -22.32 -20.28 -4.73
N GLN A 77 -22.48 -21.52 -5.20
CA GLN A 77 -22.32 -21.88 -6.61
C GLN A 77 -23.34 -21.12 -7.47
N PRO A 78 -22.93 -20.57 -8.62
CA PRO A 78 -23.85 -20.11 -9.65
C PRO A 78 -24.30 -21.33 -10.46
N HIS A 79 -25.54 -21.79 -10.25
CA HIS A 79 -26.14 -22.82 -11.10
C HIS A 79 -27.61 -22.49 -11.38
N ASP A 80 -27.82 -21.82 -12.51
CA ASP A 80 -28.80 -22.13 -13.56
C ASP A 80 -30.32 -22.09 -13.28
N ALA A 81 -31.05 -21.71 -14.34
CA ALA A 81 -32.50 -21.77 -14.57
C ALA A 81 -33.41 -20.67 -13.95
N ALA A 82 -33.51 -19.52 -14.63
CA ALA A 82 -34.79 -18.98 -15.17
C ALA A 82 -34.63 -17.54 -15.71
N GLN A 83 -34.50 -17.39 -17.03
CA GLN A 83 -34.95 -16.18 -17.76
C GLN A 83 -36.50 -16.13 -17.76
N PRO A 84 -37.22 -15.14 -18.34
CA PRO A 84 -36.96 -13.73 -18.67
C PRO A 84 -38.11 -12.78 -18.21
N ARG A 85 -37.87 -11.49 -17.97
CA ARG A 85 -38.90 -10.45 -18.27
C ARG A 85 -38.25 -9.10 -18.53
N VAL A 86 -37.97 -8.88 -19.81
CA VAL A 86 -37.97 -7.53 -20.40
C VAL A 86 -39.40 -6.98 -20.26
N SER A 87 -39.55 -5.87 -19.55
CA SER A 87 -40.75 -5.03 -19.68
C SER A 87 -40.28 -3.74 -20.36
N PRO A 88 -40.63 -3.49 -21.63
CA PRO A 88 -40.41 -2.19 -22.23
C PRO A 88 -41.38 -1.20 -21.57
N GLU A 89 -40.83 -0.15 -20.97
CA GLU A 89 -41.56 1.03 -20.52
C GLU A 89 -42.26 1.68 -21.74
N PRO A 90 -43.58 1.92 -21.71
CA PRO A 90 -44.26 2.59 -22.82
C PRO A 90 -43.88 4.09 -22.84
N PRO A 91 -43.68 4.68 -24.04
CA PRO A 91 -43.33 6.09 -24.16
C PRO A 91 -44.46 6.96 -23.62
N GLN A 92 -44.14 7.86 -22.69
CA GLN A 92 -45.06 8.86 -22.20
C GLN A 92 -45.49 9.77 -23.36
N SER A 93 -46.79 9.77 -23.64
CA SER A 93 -47.44 10.63 -24.60
C SER A 93 -47.63 12.01 -23.96
N ASP A 94 -47.01 13.03 -24.56
CA ASP A 94 -47.31 14.44 -24.31
C ASP A 94 -48.82 14.71 -24.43
N SER A 95 -49.37 15.47 -23.49
CA SER A 95 -50.60 16.26 -23.61
C SER A 95 -50.60 17.39 -22.58
#